data_AF-A0A442G4G2-F1
#
_entry.id   AF-A0A442G4G2-F1
#
_cell.length_a   1.000
_cell.length_b   1.000
_cell.length_c   1.000
_cell.angle_alpha   90.00
_cell.angle_beta   90.00
_cell.angle_gamma   90.00
#
_symmetry.space_group_name_H-M   'P 1'
#
loop_
_entity.id
_entity.type
_entity.pdbx_description
1 polymer ?
#
loop_
_entity_poly.entity_id
_entity_poly.type
_entity_poly.pdbx_seq_one_letter_code
_entity_poly.pdbx_strand_id
1 'polypeptide(L)'
;MRLLTMAACVGLTMSAATAQEMSYGEAEYLNSCAVCHGVGGRGDGPLGDFLLKHPPDLTHLSERNGGRFPYSRVFATIDGRYAIPSHGDREMPVWGRQFLEEDAKTYGPSGGEVVTTERIHNLAGYIETLQH
;
A
#
# COMPACT_ATOMS: atom_id res chain seq x y z
N MET A 1 2.07 71.99 4.72
CA MET A 1 2.94 70.85 5.10
C MET A 1 2.09 69.59 5.00
N ARG A 2 2.36 68.74 4.01
CA ARG A 2 1.61 67.51 3.68
C ARG A 2 2.16 66.38 4.54
N LEU A 3 1.31 65.61 5.21
CA LEU A 3 1.62 64.26 5.70
C LEU A 3 0.35 63.41 5.55
N LEU A 4 0.25 62.70 4.43
CA LEU A 4 -0.73 61.64 4.21
C LEU A 4 -0.09 60.35 4.71
N THR A 5 -0.54 59.83 5.85
CA THR A 5 -0.13 58.53 6.37
C THR A 5 -0.91 57.43 5.67
N MET A 6 -0.25 56.73 4.75
CA MET A 6 -0.78 55.51 4.14
C MET A 6 -0.56 54.35 5.11
N ALA A 7 -1.63 53.85 5.74
CA ALA A 7 -1.58 52.62 6.51
C ALA A 7 -1.55 51.43 5.53
N ALA A 8 -0.36 50.85 5.33
CA ALA A 8 -0.21 49.61 4.57
C ALA A 8 -0.67 48.43 5.42
N CYS A 9 -1.88 47.94 5.17
CA CYS A 9 -2.35 46.66 5.71
C CYS A 9 -1.56 45.53 5.03
N VAL A 10 -0.57 44.99 5.74
CA VAL A 10 0.12 43.76 5.35
C VAL A 10 -0.89 42.61 5.48
N GLY A 11 -1.37 42.10 4.35
CA GLY A 11 -2.27 40.96 4.31
C GLY A 11 -1.55 39.70 4.76
N LEU A 12 -1.98 39.13 5.89
CA LEU A 12 -1.53 37.84 6.39
C LEU A 12 -2.17 36.74 5.53
N THR A 13 -1.42 36.18 4.59
CA THR A 13 -1.88 35.03 3.80
C THR A 13 -1.85 33.78 4.68
N MET A 14 -3.03 33.34 5.15
CA MET A 14 -3.15 32.03 5.80
C MET A 14 -2.95 30.95 4.75
N SER A 15 -1.80 30.26 4.79
CA SER A 15 -1.58 29.04 4.03
C SER A 15 -2.37 27.92 4.70
N ALA A 16 -3.47 27.48 4.09
CA ALA A 16 -4.17 26.29 4.53
C ALA A 16 -3.31 25.07 4.16
N ALA A 17 -2.70 24.44 5.15
CA ALA A 17 -2.06 23.13 4.96
C ALA A 17 -3.18 22.11 4.67
N THR A 18 -3.21 21.57 3.45
CA THR A 18 -4.10 20.47 3.10
C THR A 18 -3.49 19.17 3.63
N ALA A 19 -4.19 18.46 4.51
CA ALA A 19 -3.86 17.07 4.77
C ALA A 19 -4.13 16.27 3.49
N GLN A 20 -3.14 15.56 2.98
CA GLN A 20 -3.36 14.62 1.87
C GLN A 20 -4.07 13.40 2.46
N GLU A 21 -5.28 13.11 1.98
CA GLU A 21 -6.00 11.89 2.35
C GLU A 21 -5.24 10.68 1.80
N MET A 22 -4.89 9.75 2.68
CA MET A 22 -4.28 8.48 2.28
C MET A 22 -5.32 7.58 1.62
N SER A 23 -4.92 6.89 0.55
CA SER A 23 -5.78 5.87 -0.04
C SER A 23 -5.94 4.68 0.92
N TYR A 24 -7.04 3.93 0.80
CA TYR A 24 -7.20 2.68 1.56
C TYR A 24 -6.07 1.68 1.30
N GLY A 25 -5.57 1.61 0.06
CA GLY A 25 -4.44 0.75 -0.30
C GLY A 25 -3.14 1.16 0.37
N GLU A 26 -2.88 2.47 0.47
CA GLU A 26 -1.73 3.02 1.18
C GLU A 26 -1.80 2.73 2.68
N ALA A 27 -2.95 2.98 3.30
CA ALA A 27 -3.15 2.71 4.72
C ALA A 27 -2.96 1.22 5.05
N GLU A 28 -3.54 0.33 4.25
CA GLU A 28 -3.38 -1.12 4.42
C GLU A 28 -1.94 -1.57 4.15
N TYR A 29 -1.26 -0.97 3.16
CA TYR A 29 0.14 -1.28 2.88
C TYR A 29 1.04 -0.92 4.08
N LEU A 30 0.85 0.25 4.69
CA LEU A 30 1.62 0.64 5.87
C LEU A 30 1.34 -0.27 7.07
N ASN A 31 0.10 -0.73 7.23
CA ASN A 31 -0.30 -1.61 8.32
C ASN A 31 0.25 -3.05 8.16
N SER A 32 0.21 -3.58 6.94
CA SER A 32 0.40 -5.01 6.69
C SER A 32 1.69 -5.34 5.93
N CYS A 33 2.12 -4.47 5.00
CA CYS A 33 3.21 -4.79 4.05
C CYS A 33 4.53 -4.10 4.39
N ALA A 34 4.49 -2.86 4.90
CA ALA A 34 5.67 -2.02 5.11
C ALA A 34 6.64 -2.57 6.16
N VAL A 35 6.19 -3.41 7.09
CA VAL A 35 7.06 -4.07 8.07
C VAL A 35 8.12 -4.97 7.42
N CYS A 36 7.80 -5.53 6.25
CA CYS A 36 8.73 -6.35 5.46
C CYS A 36 9.27 -5.60 4.25
N HIS A 37 8.41 -4.91 3.49
CA HIS A 37 8.80 -4.27 2.23
C HIS A 37 9.28 -2.83 2.39
N GLY A 38 9.24 -2.26 3.59
CA GLY A 38 9.55 -0.87 3.88
C GLY A 38 8.44 0.09 3.44
N VAL A 39 8.44 1.30 4.00
CA VAL A 39 7.43 2.33 3.67
C VAL A 39 7.45 2.66 2.17
N GLY A 40 8.63 2.66 1.54
CA GLY A 40 8.78 2.95 0.12
C GLY A 40 8.71 1.73 -0.81
N GLY A 41 8.46 0.53 -0.29
CA GLY A 41 8.40 -0.69 -1.10
C GLY A 41 9.72 -1.27 -1.56
N ARG A 42 10.86 -0.84 -0.99
CA ARG A 42 12.20 -1.21 -1.46
C ARG A 42 12.72 -2.54 -0.90
N GLY A 43 11.94 -3.23 -0.07
CA GLY A 43 12.38 -4.42 0.66
C GLY A 43 13.11 -4.10 1.98
N ASP A 44 13.29 -2.82 2.29
CA ASP A 44 14.04 -2.30 3.44
C ASP A 44 13.20 -2.20 4.73
N GLY A 45 12.19 -3.05 4.87
CA GLY A 45 11.38 -3.10 6.09
C GLY A 45 12.18 -3.63 7.28
N PRO A 46 11.84 -3.23 8.52
CA PRO A 46 12.59 -3.62 9.72
C PRO A 46 12.64 -5.14 9.96
N LEU A 47 11.72 -5.91 9.37
CA LEU A 47 11.75 -7.38 9.45
C LEU A 47 12.66 -8.02 8.40
N GLY A 48 13.08 -7.29 7.35
CA GLY A 48 13.78 -7.82 6.19
C GLY A 48 15.09 -8.54 6.52
N ASP A 49 15.80 -8.10 7.55
CA ASP A 49 17.08 -8.71 8.00
C ASP A 49 16.88 -9.99 8.83
N PHE A 50 15.66 -10.24 9.32
CA PHE A 50 15.33 -11.42 10.11
C PHE A 50 14.71 -12.55 9.28
N LEU A 51 14.45 -12.31 7.99
CA LEU A 51 13.87 -13.29 7.07
C LEU A 51 14.95 -14.11 6.37
N LEU A 52 14.64 -15.37 6.07
CA LEU A 52 15.53 -16.24 5.30
C LEU A 52 15.75 -15.70 3.88
N LYS A 53 14.69 -15.14 3.29
CA LYS A 53 14.74 -14.44 2.02
C LYS A 53 14.32 -12.99 2.19
N HIS A 54 15.19 -12.09 1.74
CA HIS A 54 14.88 -10.66 1.75
C HIS A 54 13.65 -10.35 0.88
N PRO A 55 12.70 -9.54 1.36
CA PRO A 55 11.56 -9.11 0.57
C PRO A 55 12.02 -8.38 -0.71
N PRO A 56 11.42 -8.66 -1.88
CA PRO A 56 11.82 -8.01 -3.11
C PRO A 56 11.48 -6.51 -3.08
N ASP A 57 12.31 -5.74 -3.78
CA ASP A 57 11.99 -4.37 -4.14
C ASP A 57 10.78 -4.34 -5.09
N LEU A 58 9.67 -3.83 -4.60
CA LEU A 58 8.39 -3.73 -5.28
C LEU A 58 8.36 -2.59 -6.30
N THR A 59 9.28 -1.64 -6.29
CA THR A 59 9.19 -0.42 -7.13
C THR A 59 9.58 -0.65 -8.60
N HIS A 60 10.20 -1.79 -8.90
CA HIS A 60 10.65 -2.15 -10.25
C HIS A 60 9.90 -3.36 -10.84
N LEU A 61 8.67 -3.64 -10.38
CA LEU A 61 7.87 -4.74 -10.92
C LEU A 61 7.48 -4.52 -12.38
N SER A 62 7.12 -3.28 -12.75
CA SER A 62 6.80 -2.92 -14.13
C SER A 62 8.00 -3.11 -15.05
N GLU A 63 9.17 -2.59 -14.67
CA GLU A 63 10.41 -2.74 -15.43
C GLU A 63 10.75 -4.23 -15.67
N ARG A 64 10.74 -5.04 -14.62
CA ARG A 64 11.00 -6.49 -14.69
C ARG A 64 9.94 -7.26 -15.49
N ASN A 65 8.80 -6.65 -15.77
CA ASN A 65 7.70 -7.22 -16.55
C ASN A 65 7.49 -6.48 -17.90
N GLY A 66 8.57 -5.98 -18.51
CA GLY A 66 8.53 -5.40 -19.85
C GLY A 66 7.80 -4.06 -19.91
N GLY A 67 7.91 -3.25 -18.86
CA GLY A 67 7.32 -1.92 -18.75
C GLY A 67 5.84 -1.90 -18.36
N ARG A 68 5.25 -3.04 -17.98
CA ARG A 68 3.85 -3.14 -17.57
C ARG A 68 3.72 -3.71 -16.18
N PHE A 69 2.89 -3.11 -15.34
CA PHE A 69 2.65 -3.63 -14.00
C PHE A 69 1.98 -5.03 -14.07
N PRO A 70 2.54 -6.06 -13.40
CA PRO A 70 1.99 -7.42 -13.44
C PRO A 70 0.81 -7.58 -12.45
N TYR A 71 -0.26 -6.79 -12.63
CA TYR A 71 -1.38 -6.67 -11.67
C TYR A 71 -1.94 -8.02 -11.19
N SER A 72 -2.27 -8.93 -12.10
CA SER A 72 -2.86 -10.24 -11.75
C SER A 72 -1.92 -11.10 -10.91
N ARG A 73 -0.61 -11.05 -11.19
CA ARG A 73 0.39 -11.77 -10.39
C ARG A 73 0.55 -11.13 -9.02
N VAL A 74 0.53 -9.81 -8.92
CA VAL A 74 0.60 -9.10 -7.63
C VAL A 74 -0.62 -9.42 -6.78
N PHE A 75 -1.83 -9.27 -7.33
CA PHE A 75 -3.09 -9.64 -6.66
C PHE A 75 -3.05 -11.09 -6.14
N ALA A 76 -2.72 -12.05 -7.01
CA ALA A 76 -2.65 -13.45 -6.62
C ALA A 76 -1.56 -13.75 -5.57
N THR A 77 -0.47 -12.96 -5.57
CA THR A 77 0.61 -13.10 -4.59
C THR A 77 0.19 -12.61 -3.21
N ILE A 78 -0.52 -11.47 -3.16
CA ILE A 78 -1.07 -10.91 -1.92
C ILE A 78 -2.16 -11.84 -1.37
N ASP A 79 -3.12 -12.24 -2.21
CA ASP A 79 -4.19 -13.15 -1.79
C ASP A 79 -3.59 -14.44 -1.21
N GLY A 80 -2.76 -15.12 -2.00
CA GLY A 80 -2.04 -16.32 -1.59
C GLY A 80 -2.91 -17.57 -1.38
N ARG A 81 -4.24 -17.47 -1.29
CA ARG A 81 -5.13 -18.62 -1.03
C ARG A 81 -5.15 -19.65 -2.16
N TYR A 82 -4.76 -19.23 -3.37
CA TYR A 82 -4.70 -20.07 -4.57
C TYR A 82 -3.29 -20.58 -4.90
N ALA A 83 -2.31 -20.38 -4.02
CA ALA A 83 -0.96 -20.88 -4.23
C ALA A 83 -0.91 -22.41 -4.11
N ILE A 84 -0.25 -23.08 -5.06
CA ILE A 84 -0.10 -24.54 -5.07
C ILE A 84 1.11 -24.92 -4.18
N PRO A 85 0.95 -25.83 -3.20
CA PRO A 85 2.03 -26.21 -2.29
C PRO A 85 3.31 -26.69 -2.97
N SER A 86 3.21 -27.33 -4.14
CA SER A 86 4.37 -27.82 -4.91
C SER A 86 5.25 -26.72 -5.52
N HIS A 87 4.91 -25.44 -5.37
CA HIS A 87 5.72 -24.31 -5.83
C HIS A 87 6.64 -23.74 -4.74
N GLY A 88 6.83 -24.50 -3.65
CA GLY A 88 7.72 -24.17 -2.54
C GLY A 88 7.02 -23.39 -1.42
N ASP A 89 7.74 -23.20 -0.32
CA ASP A 89 7.24 -22.45 0.82
C ASP A 89 7.09 -20.96 0.48
N ARG A 90 6.01 -20.35 0.96
CA ARG A 90 5.79 -18.91 0.88
C ARG A 90 6.24 -18.28 2.18
N GLU A 91 7.19 -17.35 2.10
CA GLU A 91 7.56 -16.53 3.26
C GLU A 91 6.58 -15.38 3.49
N MET A 92 5.95 -14.86 2.42
CA MET A 92 4.87 -13.89 2.56
C MET A 92 3.63 -14.52 3.19
N PRO A 93 2.97 -13.85 4.17
CA PRO A 93 1.69 -14.28 4.71
C PRO A 93 0.64 -14.47 3.62
N VAL A 94 -0.30 -15.39 3.88
CA VAL A 94 -1.52 -15.56 3.05
C VAL A 94 -2.51 -14.47 3.46
N TRP A 95 -2.31 -13.24 2.97
CA TRP A 95 -3.11 -12.09 3.38
C TRP A 95 -4.59 -12.25 3.07
N GLY A 96 -4.95 -12.92 1.98
CA GLY A 96 -6.34 -13.23 1.68
C GLY A 96 -7.03 -14.06 2.76
N ARG A 97 -6.30 -14.90 3.50
CA ARG A 97 -6.85 -15.63 4.66
C ARG A 97 -6.93 -14.75 5.90
N GLN A 98 -5.90 -13.94 6.16
CA GLN A 98 -5.86 -13.08 7.34
C GLN A 98 -6.92 -11.97 7.28
N PHE A 99 -7.05 -11.31 6.13
CA PHE A 99 -8.08 -10.29 5.91
C PHE A 99 -9.47 -10.90 5.98
N LEU A 100 -9.69 -12.07 5.34
CA LEU A 100 -10.98 -12.74 5.35
C LEU A 100 -11.43 -13.10 6.78
N GLU A 101 -10.51 -13.50 7.65
CA GLU A 101 -10.87 -13.80 9.04
C GLU A 101 -11.51 -12.59 9.74
N GLU A 102 -10.94 -11.40 9.56
CA GLU A 102 -11.46 -10.16 10.15
C GLU A 102 -12.68 -9.61 9.40
N ASP A 103 -12.66 -9.64 8.07
CA ASP A 103 -13.75 -9.15 7.24
C ASP A 103 -15.01 -10.00 7.41
N ALA A 104 -14.88 -11.33 7.53
CA ALA A 104 -16.02 -12.22 7.75
C ALA A 104 -16.67 -12.03 9.13
N LYS A 105 -15.91 -11.65 10.16
CA LYS A 105 -16.46 -11.29 11.49
C LYS A 105 -17.37 -10.06 11.40
N THR A 106 -17.05 -9.12 10.51
CA THR A 106 -17.76 -7.84 10.37
C THR A 106 -18.91 -7.91 9.37
N TYR A 107 -18.69 -8.53 8.21
CA TYR A 107 -19.61 -8.49 7.07
C TYR A 107 -20.27 -9.84 6.75
N GLY A 108 -20.03 -10.86 7.58
CA GLY A 108 -20.45 -12.24 7.35
C GLY A 108 -19.62 -12.93 6.25
N PRO A 109 -19.81 -14.24 6.01
CA PRO A 109 -18.94 -14.99 5.10
C PRO A 109 -18.90 -14.43 3.67
N SER A 110 -20.06 -14.17 3.07
CA SER A 110 -20.13 -13.67 1.69
C SER A 110 -19.71 -12.20 1.56
N GLY A 111 -20.08 -11.36 2.52
CA GLY A 111 -19.68 -9.95 2.52
C GLY A 111 -18.18 -9.80 2.79
N GLY A 112 -17.64 -10.62 3.68
CA GLY A 112 -16.22 -10.67 4.00
C GLY A 112 -15.38 -11.01 2.76
N GLU A 113 -15.81 -11.99 1.96
CA GLU A 113 -15.11 -12.33 0.71
C GLU A 113 -15.05 -11.15 -0.27
N VAL A 114 -16.14 -10.41 -0.43
CA VAL A 114 -16.18 -9.21 -1.28
C VAL A 114 -15.24 -8.14 -0.74
N VAL A 115 -15.31 -7.84 0.56
CA VAL A 115 -14.47 -6.80 1.18
C VAL A 115 -13.00 -7.18 1.14
N THR A 116 -12.63 -8.42 1.41
CA THR A 116 -11.26 -8.92 1.30
C THR A 116 -10.75 -8.79 -0.13
N THR A 117 -11.57 -9.13 -1.12
CA THR A 117 -11.21 -9.00 -2.55
C THR A 117 -10.91 -7.53 -2.90
N GLU A 118 -11.77 -6.60 -2.50
CA GLU A 118 -11.57 -5.16 -2.71
C GLU A 118 -10.33 -4.62 -1.97
N ARG A 119 -10.08 -5.09 -0.74
CA ARG A 119 -8.88 -4.73 0.03
C ARG A 119 -7.59 -5.15 -0.71
N ILE A 120 -7.58 -6.35 -1.30
CA ILE A 120 -6.44 -6.83 -2.10
C ILE A 120 -6.30 -6.02 -3.40
N HIS A 121 -7.42 -5.65 -4.05
CA HIS A 121 -7.39 -4.75 -5.21
C HIS A 121 -6.78 -3.38 -4.86
N ASN A 122 -7.16 -2.79 -3.72
CA ASN A 122 -6.62 -1.53 -3.24
C ASN A 122 -5.11 -1.63 -2.95
N LEU A 123 -4.65 -2.71 -2.32
CA LEU A 123 -3.22 -2.97 -2.10
C LEU A 123 -2.45 -3.10 -3.42
N ALA A 124 -2.96 -3.90 -4.36
CA ALA A 124 -2.32 -4.07 -5.67
C ALA A 124 -2.25 -2.74 -6.43
N GLY A 125 -3.31 -1.92 -6.36
CA GLY A 125 -3.35 -0.58 -6.94
C GLY A 125 -2.35 0.36 -6.27
N TYR A 126 -2.20 0.35 -4.95
CA TYR A 126 -1.18 1.15 -4.28
C TYR A 126 0.24 0.73 -4.68
N ILE A 127 0.52 -0.58 -4.73
CA ILE A 127 1.83 -1.07 -5.20
C ILE A 127 2.11 -0.65 -6.65
N GLU A 128 1.09 -0.57 -7.51
CA GLU A 128 1.22 -0.02 -8.87
C GLU A 128 1.65 1.45 -8.87
N THR A 129 1.24 2.24 -7.87
CA THR A 129 1.68 3.65 -7.76
C THR A 129 3.15 3.79 -7.32
N LEU A 130 3.75 2.75 -6.75
CA LEU A 130 5.16 2.75 -6.34
C LEU A 130 6.13 2.53 -7.51
N GLN A 131 5.61 2.19 -8.70
CA GLN A 131 6.44 1.86 -9.86
C GLN A 131 7.12 3.10 -10.43
N HIS A 132 8.42 3.00 -10.72
CA HIS A 132 9.19 4.05 -11.38
C HIS A 132 10.25 3.49 -12.34
#